data_AF-A0A2T1E0R8-F1
#
_entry.id   AF-A0A2T1E0R8-F1
#
_cell.length_a   1.000
_cell.length_b   1.000
_cell.length_c   1.000
_cell.angle_alpha   90.00
_cell.angle_beta   90.00
_cell.angle_gamma   90.00
#
_symmetry.space_group_name_H-M   'P 1'
#
loop_
_entity.id
_entity.type
_entity.pdbx_description
1 polymer ?
#
loop_
_entity_poly.entity_id
_entity_poly.type
_entity_poly.pdbx_seq_one_letter_code
_entity_poly.pdbx_strand_id
1 'polypeptide(L)'
;MTGQRKVIHVDLDAYFASVEQRDYPHYRGKPLVVGGFSNKRGAVAAASYEARQYGIHSAMPSRTAVQRCPHLIFVKPRFEGYRAISEQIRSIFYRYTDLVEPLALDEVSGCD
;
A
#
# COMPACT_ATOMS: atom_id res chain seq x y z
N MET A 1 23.42 -23.85 22.00
CA MET A 1 21.96 -24.07 21.98
C MET A 1 21.46 -23.59 20.63
N THR A 2 21.03 -24.49 19.75
CA THR A 2 20.32 -24.08 18.52
C THR A 2 18.89 -23.75 18.92
N GLY A 3 18.67 -22.52 19.36
CA GLY A 3 17.34 -22.01 19.67
C GLY A 3 16.46 -22.03 18.41
N GLN A 4 15.15 -22.23 18.60
CA GLN A 4 14.19 -22.16 17.50
C GLN A 4 14.18 -20.74 16.93
N ARG A 5 14.47 -20.62 15.62
CA ARG A 5 14.47 -19.34 14.90
C ARG A 5 13.06 -18.78 14.85
N LYS A 6 12.91 -17.48 15.11
CA LYS A 6 11.64 -16.77 14.94
C LYS A 6 11.79 -15.78 13.79
N VAL A 7 10.95 -15.92 12.77
CA VAL A 7 10.89 -15.01 11.63
C VAL A 7 9.56 -14.27 11.68
N ILE A 8 9.62 -12.94 11.66
CA ILE A 8 8.45 -12.06 11.64
C ILE A 8 8.39 -11.43 10.26
N HIS A 9 7.26 -11.57 9.58
CA HIS A 9 6.95 -10.88 8.34
C HIS A 9 5.91 -9.81 8.60
N VAL A 10 6.15 -8.59 8.11
CA VAL A 10 5.22 -7.47 8.22
C VAL A 10 4.92 -6.92 6.82
N ASP A 11 3.64 -6.79 6.54
CA ASP A 11 3.05 -6.23 5.31
C ASP A 11 2.15 -5.05 5.72
N LEU A 12 2.34 -3.89 5.09
CA LEU A 12 1.56 -2.69 5.37
C LEU A 12 0.26 -2.66 4.55
N ASP A 13 -0.84 -2.73 5.26
CA ASP A 13 -2.17 -2.75 4.66
C ASP A 13 -2.49 -1.54 3.76
N ALA A 14 -2.93 -1.86 2.53
CA ALA A 14 -3.37 -0.90 1.53
C ALA A 14 -2.39 0.27 1.33
N TYR A 15 -1.08 -0.02 1.42
CA TYR A 15 -0.02 0.94 1.69
C TYR A 15 -0.15 2.28 0.96
N PHE A 16 -0.20 2.29 -0.38
CA PHE A 16 -0.27 3.56 -1.13
C PHE A 16 -1.55 4.35 -0.83
N ALA A 17 -2.70 3.68 -0.73
CA ALA A 17 -3.96 4.35 -0.39
C ALA A 17 -3.95 4.91 1.03
N SER A 18 -3.36 4.16 1.98
CA SER A 18 -3.18 4.58 3.37
C SER A 18 -2.28 5.81 3.49
N VAL A 19 -1.19 5.87 2.72
CA VAL A 19 -0.32 7.05 2.67
C VAL A 19 -1.07 8.27 2.10
N GLU A 20 -1.85 8.10 1.03
CA GLU A 20 -2.63 9.21 0.48
C GLU A 20 -3.72 9.70 1.46
N GLN A 21 -4.43 8.81 2.15
CA GLN A 21 -5.42 9.18 3.16
C GLN A 21 -4.79 9.82 4.41
N ARG A 22 -3.55 9.46 4.76
CA ARG A 22 -2.80 10.10 5.84
C ARG A 22 -2.46 11.54 5.47
N ASP A 23 -1.85 11.74 4.32
CA ASP A 23 -1.32 13.02 3.86
C ASP A 23 -2.41 13.99 3.37
N TYR A 24 -3.52 13.44 2.85
CA TYR A 24 -4.67 14.19 2.38
C TYR A 24 -5.94 13.74 3.14
N PRO A 25 -6.21 14.32 4.32
CA PRO A 25 -7.32 13.88 5.18
C PRO A 25 -8.69 13.92 4.52
N HIS A 26 -8.88 14.73 3.47
CA HIS A 26 -10.13 14.81 2.72
C HIS A 26 -10.45 13.55 1.89
N TYR A 27 -9.52 12.60 1.78
CA TYR A 27 -9.74 11.29 1.17
C TYR A 27 -10.21 10.21 2.16
N ARG A 28 -10.12 10.46 3.47
CA ARG A 28 -10.54 9.49 4.49
C ARG A 28 -12.04 9.21 4.39
N GLY A 29 -12.46 7.95 4.55
CA GLY A 29 -13.86 7.56 4.46
C GLY A 29 -14.41 7.56 3.03
N LYS A 30 -13.57 7.70 2.00
CA LYS A 30 -14.00 7.75 0.60
C LYS A 30 -13.35 6.64 -0.21
N PRO A 31 -14.06 6.04 -1.18
CA PRO A 31 -13.48 5.04 -2.06
C PRO A 31 -12.41 5.68 -2.93
N LEU A 32 -11.17 5.30 -2.66
CA LEU A 32 -9.97 5.78 -3.34
C LEU A 32 -9.13 4.62 -3.86
N VAL A 33 -8.56 4.81 -5.04
CA VAL A 33 -7.51 3.97 -5.60
C VAL A 33 -6.30 4.81 -5.99
N VAL A 34 -5.12 4.23 -5.77
CA VAL A 34 -3.87 4.71 -6.37
C VAL A 34 -3.64 3.88 -7.63
N GLY A 35 -3.38 4.54 -8.76
CA GLY A 35 -3.17 3.82 -10.02
C GLY A 35 -3.18 4.74 -11.23
N GLY A 36 -2.85 4.17 -12.38
CA GLY A 36 -2.90 4.91 -13.65
C GLY A 36 -4.33 4.98 -14.19
N PHE A 37 -4.83 6.18 -14.46
CA PHE A 37 -6.00 6.38 -15.32
C PHE A 37 -5.50 6.64 -16.75
N SER A 38 -5.08 5.59 -17.46
CA SER A 38 -4.77 5.72 -18.90
C SER A 38 -5.95 5.21 -19.71
N ASN A 39 -6.35 5.99 -20.71
CA ASN A 39 -7.52 5.75 -21.58
C ASN A 39 -7.51 4.38 -22.30
N LYS A 40 -6.46 3.56 -22.16
CA LYS A 40 -6.39 2.23 -22.78
C LYS A 40 -5.81 1.10 -21.91
N ARG A 41 -5.01 1.34 -20.84
CA ARG A 41 -4.32 0.26 -20.08
C ARG A 41 -4.02 0.58 -18.60
N GLY A 42 -4.85 1.38 -17.94
CA GLY A 42 -4.70 1.65 -16.51
C GLY A 42 -5.06 0.45 -15.63
N ALA A 43 -4.33 0.27 -14.52
CA ALA A 43 -4.68 -0.69 -13.47
C ALA A 43 -4.56 -0.03 -12.07
N VAL A 44 -5.32 -0.57 -11.13
CA VAL A 44 -5.28 -0.22 -9.71
C VAL A 44 -3.98 -0.76 -9.11
N ALA A 45 -3.14 0.13 -8.57
CA ALA A 45 -1.95 -0.25 -7.83
C ALA A 45 -2.28 -0.58 -6.36
N ALA A 46 -3.14 0.23 -5.74
CA ALA A 46 -3.66 -0.03 -4.40
C ALA A 46 -5.10 0.48 -4.28
N ALA A 47 -5.92 -0.23 -3.51
CA ALA A 47 -7.29 0.15 -3.20
C ALA A 47 -7.45 0.37 -1.69
N SER A 48 -8.04 1.51 -1.32
CA SER A 48 -8.51 1.80 0.04
C SER A 48 -9.54 0.77 0.50
N TYR A 49 -9.73 0.65 1.82
CA TYR A 49 -10.77 -0.24 2.37
C TYR A 49 -12.17 0.13 1.88
N GLU A 50 -12.45 1.43 1.76
CA GLU A 50 -13.72 1.94 1.24
C GLU A 50 -13.92 1.54 -0.24
N ALA A 51 -12.87 1.53 -1.06
CA ALA A 51 -12.95 1.02 -2.42
C ALA A 51 -13.13 -0.51 -2.47
N ARG A 52 -12.50 -1.25 -1.56
CA ARG A 52 -12.64 -2.72 -1.45
C ARG A 52 -14.07 -3.17 -1.17
N GLN A 53 -14.88 -2.34 -0.51
CA GLN A 53 -16.32 -2.62 -0.31
C GLN A 53 -17.10 -2.72 -1.63
N TYR A 54 -16.61 -2.10 -2.71
CA TYR A 54 -17.16 -2.22 -4.07
C TYR A 54 -16.51 -3.38 -4.85
N GLY A 55 -15.77 -4.26 -4.18
CA GLY A 55 -15.01 -5.35 -4.77
C GLY A 55 -13.80 -4.90 -5.58
N ILE A 56 -13.32 -3.66 -5.39
CA ILE A 56 -12.14 -3.15 -6.10
C ILE A 56 -10.88 -3.64 -5.39
N HIS A 57 -9.90 -4.14 -6.14
CA HIS A 57 -8.64 -4.68 -5.63
C HIS A 57 -7.47 -4.30 -6.53
N SER A 58 -6.25 -4.50 -6.04
CA SER A 58 -5.03 -4.30 -6.82
C SER A 58 -5.02 -5.16 -8.09
N ALA A 59 -4.31 -4.69 -9.11
CA ALA A 59 -4.27 -5.23 -10.48
C ALA A 59 -5.62 -5.19 -11.25
N MET A 60 -6.71 -4.72 -10.65
CA MET A 60 -7.98 -4.52 -11.37
C MET A 60 -7.79 -3.46 -12.48
N PRO A 61 -8.29 -3.68 -13.71
CA PRO A 61 -8.30 -2.65 -14.75
C PRO A 61 -9.06 -1.41 -14.29
N SER A 62 -8.50 -0.21 -14.51
CA SER A 62 -9.10 1.05 -14.03
C SER A 62 -10.52 1.27 -14.56
N ARG A 63 -10.80 0.84 -15.80
CA ARG A 63 -12.16 0.91 -16.37
C ARG A 63 -13.17 0.08 -15.58
N THR A 64 -12.78 -1.13 -15.17
CA THR A 64 -13.61 -2.01 -14.34
C THR A 64 -13.83 -1.41 -12.95
N ALA A 65 -12.80 -0.79 -12.37
CA ALA A 65 -12.92 -0.13 -11.07
C ALA A 65 -13.93 1.04 -11.11
N VAL A 66 -13.87 1.89 -12.14
CA VAL A 66 -14.86 2.97 -12.36
C VAL A 66 -16.27 2.44 -12.54
N GLN A 67 -16.43 1.34 -13.29
CA GLN A 67 -17.75 0.72 -13.48
C GLN A 67 -18.35 0.20 -12.16
N ARG A 68 -17.51 -0.32 -11.24
CA ARG A 68 -17.93 -0.79 -9.92
C ARG A 68 -18.26 0.34 -8.96
N CYS A 69 -17.58 1.48 -9.08
CA CYS A 69 -17.78 2.66 -8.24
C CYS A 69 -17.69 3.93 -9.09
N PRO A 70 -18.81 4.50 -9.56
CA PRO A 70 -18.80 5.69 -10.42
C PRO A 70 -18.22 6.94 -9.77
N HIS A 71 -18.20 6.99 -8.43
CA HIS A 71 -17.65 8.09 -7.62
C HIS A 71 -16.25 7.76 -7.07
N LEU A 72 -15.56 6.78 -7.66
CA LEU A 72 -14.23 6.36 -7.25
C LEU A 72 -13.20 7.47 -7.46
N ILE A 73 -12.42 7.76 -6.43
CA ILE A 73 -11.33 8.74 -6.50
C ILE A 73 -10.08 8.05 -7.04
N PHE A 74 -9.55 8.54 -8.16
CA PHE A 74 -8.25 8.12 -8.68
C PHE A 74 -7.15 9.10 -8.26
N VAL A 75 -6.11 8.57 -7.62
CA VAL A 75 -4.91 9.32 -7.26
C VAL A 75 -3.72 8.81 -8.05
N LYS A 76 -2.94 9.74 -8.62
CA LYS A 76 -1.69 9.43 -9.30
C LYS A 76 -0.64 9.01 -8.25
N PRO A 77 0.10 7.91 -8.47
CA PRO A 77 1.13 7.47 -7.53
C PRO A 77 2.18 8.56 -7.24
N ARG A 78 2.48 8.76 -5.94
CA ARG A 78 3.58 9.62 -5.44
C ARG A 78 4.71 8.76 -4.87
N PHE A 79 5.43 8.06 -5.75
CA PHE A 79 6.45 7.07 -5.37
C PHE A 79 7.56 7.62 -4.46
N GLU A 80 7.96 8.88 -4.60
CA GLU A 80 8.94 9.51 -3.70
C GLU A 80 8.41 9.58 -2.25
N GLY A 81 7.14 9.99 -2.08
CA GLY A 81 6.49 9.99 -0.77
C GLY A 81 6.37 8.59 -0.19
N TYR A 82 6.03 7.60 -1.01
CA TYR A 82 5.96 6.20 -0.58
C TYR A 82 7.32 5.65 -0.17
N ARG A 83 8.41 6.04 -0.84
CA ARG A 83 9.76 5.62 -0.46
C ARG A 83 10.18 6.23 0.87
N ALA A 84 9.97 7.52 1.06
CA ALA A 84 10.33 8.21 2.29
C ALA A 84 9.64 7.60 3.53
N ILE A 85 8.38 7.18 3.39
CA ILE A 85 7.66 6.50 4.48
C ILE A 85 8.15 5.06 4.69
N SER A 86 8.49 4.34 3.63
CA SER A 86 9.09 3.01 3.73
C SER A 86 10.41 3.07 4.53
N GLU A 87 11.25 4.07 4.28
CA GLU A 87 12.50 4.28 5.01
C GLU A 87 12.27 4.56 6.51
N GLN A 88 11.25 5.36 6.84
CA GLN A 88 10.87 5.60 8.23
C GLN A 88 10.39 4.31 8.92
N ILE A 89 9.66 3.47 8.21
CA ILE A 89 9.17 2.19 8.75
C ILE A 89 10.31 1.21 8.94
N ARG A 90 11.24 1.12 7.99
CA ARG A 90 12.45 0.29 8.11
C ARG A 90 13.32 0.74 9.27
N SER A 91 13.49 2.05 9.48
CA SER A 91 14.26 2.56 10.62
C SER A 91 13.64 2.13 11.96
N ILE A 92 12.31 1.96 12.02
CA ILE A 92 11.64 1.39 13.19
C ILE A 92 12.03 -0.07 13.41
N PHE A 93 12.07 -0.90 12.36
CA PHE A 93 12.47 -2.31 12.45
C PHE A 93 13.92 -2.48 12.93
N TYR A 94 14.84 -1.64 12.43
CA TYR A 94 16.24 -1.62 12.87
C TYR A 94 16.43 -1.25 14.35
N ARG A 95 15.39 -0.77 15.05
CA ARG A 95 15.45 -0.60 16.53
C ARG A 95 15.28 -1.92 17.29
N TYR A 96 14.78 -2.97 16.64
CA TYR A 96 14.49 -4.26 17.27
C TYR A 96 15.49 -5.36 16.91
N THR A 97 15.97 -5.37 15.67
CA THR A 97 16.97 -6.34 15.18
C THR A 97 17.75 -5.74 14.02
N ASP A 98 19.01 -6.14 13.87
CA ASP A 98 19.83 -5.80 12.69
C ASP A 98 19.54 -6.75 11.51
N LEU A 99 18.86 -7.87 11.77
CA LEU A 99 18.51 -8.89 10.77
C LEU A 99 17.20 -8.50 10.06
N VAL A 100 17.22 -7.39 9.33
CA VAL A 100 16.06 -6.87 8.58
C VAL A 100 16.29 -7.07 7.08
N GLU A 101 15.38 -7.80 6.43
CA GLU A 101 15.36 -8.04 4.99
C GLU A 101 14.14 -7.33 4.36
N PRO A 102 14.36 -6.25 3.61
CA PRO A 102 13.25 -5.57 2.95
C PRO A 102 12.86 -6.22 1.63
N LEU A 103 11.58 -6.54 1.47
CA LEU A 103 11.05 -7.27 0.30
C LEU A 103 10.37 -6.32 -0.71
N ALA A 104 9.66 -5.30 -0.21
CA ALA A 104 8.99 -4.28 -1.02
C ALA A 104 8.99 -2.92 -0.30
N LEU A 105 8.28 -1.92 -0.83
CA LEU A 105 8.12 -0.64 -0.12
C LEU A 105 7.30 -0.81 1.17
N ASP A 106 6.39 -1.77 1.18
CA ASP A 106 5.45 -2.09 2.23
C ASP A 106 5.74 -3.41 2.94
N GLU A 107 6.76 -4.15 2.52
CA GLU A 107 7.04 -5.47 3.08
C GLU A 107 8.48 -5.57 3.61
N VAL A 108 8.59 -6.15 4.81
CA VAL A 108 9.86 -6.38 5.48
C VAL A 108 9.79 -7.60 6.38
N SER A 109 10.87 -8.38 6.40
CA SER A 109 11.03 -9.54 7.25
C SER A 109 12.17 -9.33 8.25
N GLY A 110 12.05 -9.90 9.44
CA GLY A 110 13.07 -9.84 10.47
C GLY A 110 13.26 -11.15 11.21
N CYS A 111 14.47 -11.37 11.77
CA CYS A 111 14.79 -12.56 12.56
C CYS A 111 15.21 -12.19 13.98
N ASP A 112 14.71 -12.98 14.94
CA ASP A 112 15.25 -13.10 16.30
C ASP A 112 16.08 -14.38 16.43
#